data_AF-A0A914BGQ7-F1
#
_entry.id   AF-A0A914BGQ7-F1
#
_cell.length_a   1.000
_cell.length_b   1.000
_cell.length_c   1.000
_cell.angle_alpha   90.00
_cell.angle_beta   90.00
_cell.angle_gamma   90.00
#
_symmetry.space_group_name_H-M   'P 1'
#
loop_
_entity.id
_entity.type
_entity.pdbx_description
1 polymer ?
#
loop_
_entity_poly.entity_id
_entity_poly.type
_entity_poly.pdbx_seq_one_letter_code
_entity_poly.pdbx_strand_id
1 'polypeptide(L)'
;MTVELGKLNLYINHFGLIESAVSYSDSDSNERMAGFQQAAFPLIKLASLAIKQISKPLAKRIQMVAKTRPLVRKYICIPPAQLYHWMEVNLKMRILGLGKATKVEPLTEEAAVEQGAEIIGETFLFAVAVGTIAFEYYRQQRKDQKHEGEQTSAITELQQRVEELGITIEEQDAKIRELNRQVVGLIPTK
;
A
#
# COMPACT_ATOMS: atom_id res chain seq x y z
N MET A 1 -46.95 36.74 -21.30
CA MET A 1 -45.49 36.47 -21.26
C MET A 1 -45.06 36.22 -19.80
N THR A 2 -45.69 35.25 -19.14
CA THR A 2 -45.55 35.03 -17.68
C THR A 2 -45.55 33.53 -17.30
N VAL A 3 -45.61 32.61 -18.26
CA VAL A 3 -45.73 31.16 -18.00
C VAL A 3 -44.38 30.42 -18.12
N GLU A 4 -43.37 31.01 -18.78
CA GLU A 4 -42.04 30.39 -18.97
C GLU A 4 -41.08 30.62 -17.77
N LEU A 5 -41.32 31.63 -16.93
CA LEU A 5 -40.43 31.94 -15.79
C LEU A 5 -40.65 31.03 -14.57
N GLY A 6 -41.81 30.39 -14.44
CA GLY A 6 -42.11 29.47 -13.34
C GLY A 6 -41.39 28.12 -13.45
N LYS A 7 -41.16 27.62 -14.67
CA LYS A 7 -40.47 26.35 -14.92
C LYS A 7 -38.94 26.47 -14.73
N LEU A 8 -38.36 27.63 -15.04
CA LEU A 8 -36.95 27.90 -14.79
C LEU A 8 -36.64 27.97 -13.28
N ASN A 9 -37.54 28.57 -12.48
CA ASN A 9 -37.32 28.71 -11.04
C ASN A 9 -37.45 27.39 -10.26
N LEU A 10 -38.26 26.44 -10.76
CA LEU A 10 -38.36 25.09 -10.19
C LEU A 10 -37.12 24.23 -10.51
N TYR A 11 -36.52 24.42 -11.68
CA TYR A 11 -35.31 23.69 -12.09
C TYR A 11 -34.06 24.18 -11.33
N ILE A 12 -33.99 25.48 -11.02
CA ILE A 12 -32.90 26.07 -10.22
C ILE A 12 -32.97 25.62 -8.75
N ASN A 13 -34.17 25.53 -8.15
CA ASN A 13 -34.32 25.08 -6.76
C ASN A 13 -34.08 23.56 -6.58
N HIS A 14 -34.41 22.73 -7.56
CA HIS A 14 -34.19 21.27 -7.47
C HIS A 14 -32.72 20.87 -7.71
N PHE A 15 -31.93 21.72 -8.39
CA PHE A 15 -30.50 21.50 -8.60
C PHE A 15 -29.68 21.86 -7.35
N GLY A 16 -30.08 22.89 -6.59
CA GLY A 16 -29.42 23.30 -5.34
C GLY A 16 -29.55 22.30 -4.19
N LEU A 17 -30.63 21.51 -4.15
CA LEU A 17 -30.81 20.45 -3.14
C LEU A 17 -29.91 19.21 -3.40
N ILE A 18 -29.47 18.98 -4.64
CA ILE A 18 -28.62 17.84 -4.99
C ILE A 18 -27.15 18.12 -4.65
N GLU A 19 -26.67 19.35 -4.85
CA GLU A 19 -25.31 19.76 -4.41
C GLU A 19 -25.14 19.71 -2.87
N SER A 20 -26.24 19.95 -2.14
CA SER A 20 -26.27 19.88 -0.67
C SER A 20 -26.11 18.44 -0.16
N ALA A 21 -26.72 17.45 -0.85
CA ALA A 21 -26.64 16.04 -0.47
C ALA A 21 -25.28 15.41 -0.84
N VAL A 22 -24.64 15.89 -1.92
CA VAL A 22 -23.30 15.43 -2.33
C VAL A 22 -22.22 16.00 -1.40
N SER A 23 -22.40 17.20 -0.84
CA SER A 23 -21.49 17.75 0.20
C SER A 23 -21.69 17.12 1.58
N TYR A 24 -22.87 16.56 1.88
CA TYR A 24 -23.16 15.92 3.18
C TYR A 24 -22.55 14.51 3.30
N SER A 25 -22.34 13.81 2.18
CA SER A 25 -21.73 12.46 2.19
C SER A 25 -20.20 12.45 2.28
N ASP A 26 -19.55 13.62 2.24
CA ASP A 26 -18.09 13.79 2.33
C ASP A 26 -17.63 14.24 3.74
N SER A 27 -18.58 14.54 4.65
CA SER A 27 -18.27 15.14 5.97
C SER A 27 -18.20 14.13 7.13
N ASP A 28 -18.85 12.96 7.05
CA ASP A 28 -18.89 11.96 8.15
C ASP A 28 -17.72 10.94 8.08
N SER A 29 -17.13 10.76 6.90
CA SER A 29 -15.90 9.99 6.68
C SER A 29 -14.63 10.76 7.09
N ASN A 30 -14.73 12.08 7.30
CA ASN A 30 -13.62 12.97 7.67
C ASN A 30 -13.33 12.99 9.18
N GLU A 31 -14.34 12.84 10.05
CA GLU A 31 -14.15 12.96 11.51
C GLU A 31 -13.51 11.70 12.15
N ARG A 32 -13.82 10.51 11.67
CA ARG A 32 -13.20 9.26 12.17
C ARG A 32 -11.79 9.03 11.62
N MET A 33 -11.45 9.68 10.52
CA MET A 33 -10.10 9.75 9.96
C MET A 33 -9.28 10.88 10.60
N ALA A 34 -9.90 11.90 11.22
CA ALA A 34 -9.21 13.07 11.75
C ALA A 34 -8.13 12.79 12.81
N GLY A 35 -8.21 11.67 13.54
CA GLY A 35 -7.18 11.26 14.50
C GLY A 35 -5.89 10.70 13.87
N PHE A 36 -5.99 10.07 12.70
CA PHE A 36 -4.85 9.49 11.97
C PHE A 36 -4.40 10.38 10.79
N GLN A 37 -5.35 11.12 10.21
CA GLN A 37 -5.18 12.02 9.07
C GLN A 37 -4.32 13.24 9.43
N GLN A 38 -4.38 13.80 10.65
CA GLN A 38 -3.68 15.06 10.94
C GLN A 38 -2.14 14.94 10.95
N ALA A 39 -1.58 13.78 11.30
CA ALA A 39 -0.13 13.54 11.26
C ALA A 39 0.33 12.79 9.99
N ALA A 40 -0.53 11.95 9.40
CA ALA A 40 -0.24 11.24 8.15
C ALA A 40 -0.45 12.09 6.89
N PHE A 41 -1.41 13.03 6.89
CA PHE A 41 -1.69 13.93 5.75
C PHE A 41 -0.50 14.84 5.41
N PRO A 42 0.23 15.44 6.37
CA PRO A 42 1.45 16.19 6.08
C PRO A 42 2.56 15.31 5.47
N LEU A 43 2.81 14.11 6.01
CA LEU A 43 3.89 13.24 5.54
C LEU A 43 3.61 12.69 4.13
N ILE A 44 2.38 12.24 3.86
CA ILE A 44 1.98 11.76 2.53
C ILE A 44 2.01 12.92 1.51
N LYS A 45 1.56 14.11 1.91
CA LYS A 45 1.60 15.31 1.06
C LYS A 45 3.05 15.75 0.79
N LEU A 46 3.93 15.69 1.79
CA LEU A 46 5.35 15.97 1.61
C LEU A 46 6.04 14.93 0.73
N ALA A 47 5.76 13.64 0.92
CA ALA A 47 6.30 12.57 0.08
C ALA A 47 5.85 12.71 -1.37
N SER A 48 4.56 12.95 -1.61
CA SER A 48 4.04 13.18 -2.97
C SER A 48 4.58 14.47 -3.61
N LEU A 49 4.85 15.51 -2.81
CA LEU A 49 5.49 16.73 -3.31
C LEU A 49 6.98 16.52 -3.62
N ALA A 50 7.71 15.78 -2.79
CA ALA A 50 9.10 15.44 -2.99
C ALA A 50 9.28 14.57 -4.25
N ILE A 51 8.41 13.59 -4.47
CA ILE A 51 8.38 12.77 -5.69
C ILE A 51 8.21 13.68 -6.92
N LYS A 52 7.27 14.62 -6.89
CA LYS A 52 7.07 15.60 -7.98
C LYS A 52 8.28 16.51 -8.19
N GLN A 53 8.93 16.93 -7.10
CA GLN A 53 10.11 17.80 -7.16
C GLN A 53 11.35 17.10 -7.70
N ILE A 54 11.48 15.79 -7.53
CA ILE A 54 12.59 15.00 -8.08
C ILE A 54 12.27 14.54 -9.51
N SER A 55 11.01 14.22 -9.79
CA SER A 55 10.55 13.79 -11.11
C SER A 55 10.73 14.89 -12.16
N LYS A 56 10.33 16.13 -11.87
CA LYS A 56 10.45 17.25 -12.82
C LYS A 56 11.87 17.54 -13.32
N PRO A 57 12.90 17.70 -12.47
CA PRO A 57 14.27 17.94 -12.94
C PRO A 57 14.81 16.71 -13.67
N LEU A 58 14.44 15.49 -13.27
CA LEU A 58 14.84 14.27 -13.97
C LEU A 58 14.23 14.21 -15.38
N ALA A 59 12.94 14.49 -15.51
CA ALA A 59 12.25 14.59 -16.80
C ALA A 59 12.91 15.64 -17.69
N LYS A 60 13.23 16.84 -17.17
CA LYS A 60 13.93 17.89 -17.93
C LYS A 60 15.32 17.45 -18.39
N ARG A 61 16.05 16.66 -17.59
CA ARG A 61 17.33 16.06 -18.00
C ARG A 61 17.14 15.07 -19.16
N ILE A 62 16.15 14.19 -19.06
CA ILE A 62 15.82 13.22 -20.12
C ILE A 62 15.39 13.94 -21.41
N GLN A 63 14.62 15.02 -21.31
CA GLN A 63 14.24 15.85 -22.46
C GLN A 63 15.46 16.45 -23.16
N MET A 64 16.45 16.97 -22.41
CA MET A 64 17.69 17.49 -23.01
C MET A 64 18.49 16.40 -23.72
N VAL A 65 18.53 15.19 -23.16
CA VAL A 65 19.19 14.03 -23.77
C VAL A 65 18.43 13.58 -25.03
N ALA A 66 17.10 13.58 -25.01
CA ALA A 66 16.28 13.20 -26.16
C ALA A 66 16.40 14.20 -27.33
N LYS A 67 16.67 15.48 -27.05
CA LYS A 67 16.94 16.50 -28.09
C LYS A 67 18.30 16.31 -28.75
N THR A 68 19.30 15.84 -28.00
CA THR A 68 20.66 15.63 -28.50
C THR A 68 20.85 14.24 -29.12
N ARG A 69 20.12 13.22 -28.66
CA ARG A 69 20.24 11.84 -29.11
C ARG A 69 18.95 11.34 -29.78
N PRO A 70 18.95 11.14 -31.11
CA PRO A 70 17.76 10.70 -31.85
C PRO A 70 17.32 9.27 -31.48
N LEU A 71 18.25 8.43 -31.03
CA LEU A 71 17.93 7.08 -30.54
C LEU A 71 17.05 7.12 -29.29
N VAL A 72 17.38 8.00 -28.35
CA VAL A 72 16.61 8.16 -27.11
C VAL A 72 15.22 8.69 -27.43
N ARG A 73 15.13 9.70 -28.31
CA ARG A 73 13.85 10.22 -28.81
C ARG A 73 12.97 9.11 -29.39
N LYS A 74 13.49 8.36 -30.38
CA LYS A 74 12.68 7.42 -31.17
C LYS A 74 12.37 6.10 -30.45
N TYR A 75 13.30 5.57 -29.66
CA TYR A 75 13.14 4.25 -29.06
C TYR A 75 12.74 4.29 -27.59
N ILE A 76 13.09 5.35 -26.87
CA ILE A 76 12.86 5.44 -25.42
C ILE A 76 11.66 6.34 -25.11
N CYS A 77 11.57 7.55 -25.67
CA CYS A 77 10.52 8.51 -25.30
C CYS A 77 9.21 8.36 -26.10
N ILE A 78 9.29 8.24 -27.43
CA ILE A 78 8.10 8.25 -28.29
C ILE A 78 7.18 7.03 -28.07
N PRO A 79 7.68 5.77 -28.02
CA PRO A 79 6.80 4.60 -27.87
C PRO A 79 5.92 4.61 -26.61
N PRO A 80 6.46 4.87 -25.39
CA PRO A 80 5.61 4.94 -24.20
C PRO A 80 4.69 6.15 -24.18
N ALA A 81 5.10 7.30 -24.75
CA ALA A 81 4.24 8.48 -24.87
C ALA A 81 3.01 8.20 -25.75
N GLN A 82 3.21 7.59 -26.92
CA GLN A 82 2.09 7.26 -27.82
C GLN A 82 1.15 6.21 -27.22
N LEU A 83 1.71 5.23 -26.49
CA LEU A 83 0.90 4.26 -25.75
C LEU A 83 0.06 4.93 -24.66
N TYR A 84 0.67 5.82 -23.87
CA TYR A 84 -0.02 6.57 -22.83
C TYR A 84 -1.17 7.39 -23.41
N HIS A 85 -0.90 8.16 -24.47
CA HIS A 85 -1.92 8.95 -25.14
C HIS A 85 -3.06 8.08 -25.70
N TRP A 86 -2.72 6.94 -26.32
CA TRP A 86 -3.72 6.00 -26.79
C TRP A 86 -4.59 5.47 -25.65
N MET A 87 -3.99 5.06 -24.52
CA MET A 87 -4.73 4.59 -23.36
C MET A 87 -5.63 5.70 -22.78
N GLU A 88 -5.10 6.91 -22.64
CA GLU A 88 -5.80 8.07 -22.11
C GLU A 88 -7.05 8.40 -22.95
N VAL A 89 -6.89 8.48 -24.28
CA VAL A 89 -8.02 8.79 -25.18
C VAL A 89 -9.04 7.67 -25.18
N ASN A 90 -8.63 6.40 -25.24
CA ASN A 90 -9.57 5.28 -25.18
C ASN A 90 -10.30 5.19 -23.84
N LEU A 91 -9.61 5.44 -22.73
CA LEU A 91 -10.21 5.43 -21.40
C LEU A 91 -11.22 6.56 -21.26
N LYS A 92 -10.86 7.77 -21.68
CA LYS A 92 -11.76 8.93 -21.66
C LYS A 92 -13.02 8.68 -22.47
N MET A 93 -12.90 8.10 -23.66
CA MET A 93 -14.05 7.78 -24.51
C MET A 93 -14.93 6.67 -23.92
N ARG A 94 -14.35 5.69 -23.22
CA ARG A 94 -15.10 4.67 -22.47
C ARG A 94 -15.85 5.25 -21.27
N ILE A 95 -15.21 6.13 -20.50
CA ILE A 95 -15.81 6.76 -19.31
C ILE A 95 -16.96 7.69 -19.71
N LEU A 96 -16.80 8.46 -20.79
CA LEU A 96 -17.84 9.37 -21.28
C LEU A 96 -18.97 8.64 -22.04
N GLY A 97 -18.91 7.32 -22.18
CA GLY A 97 -19.95 6.54 -22.88
C GLY A 97 -20.00 6.77 -24.40
N LEU A 98 -19.02 7.48 -24.97
CA LEU A 98 -18.95 7.85 -26.39
C LEU A 98 -18.39 6.72 -27.28
N GLY A 99 -18.17 5.53 -26.73
CA GLY A 99 -17.69 4.35 -27.45
C GLY A 99 -16.16 4.32 -27.63
N LYS A 100 -15.69 3.62 -28.67
CA LYS A 100 -14.25 3.48 -28.97
C LYS A 100 -13.77 4.69 -29.77
N ALA A 101 -12.58 5.21 -29.44
CA ALA A 101 -11.97 6.30 -30.20
C ALA A 101 -11.64 5.84 -31.64
N THR A 102 -12.32 6.42 -32.64
CA THR A 102 -12.21 6.01 -34.05
C THR A 102 -10.86 6.38 -34.69
N LYS A 103 -10.21 7.45 -34.22
CA LYS A 103 -8.88 7.86 -34.67
C LYS A 103 -8.18 8.66 -33.57
N VAL A 104 -7.12 8.11 -32.99
CA VAL A 104 -6.25 8.84 -32.05
C VAL A 104 -5.19 9.52 -32.89
N GLU A 105 -5.16 10.85 -32.91
CA GLU A 105 -4.13 11.59 -33.62
C GLU A 105 -2.81 11.47 -32.85
N PRO A 106 -1.74 10.98 -33.48
CA PRO A 106 -0.47 10.80 -32.79
C PRO A 106 0.08 12.17 -32.36
N LEU A 107 0.66 12.24 -31.16
CA LEU A 107 1.32 13.46 -30.68
C LEU A 107 2.44 13.87 -31.63
N THR A 108 2.64 15.19 -31.78
CA THR A 108 3.82 15.75 -32.43
C THR A 108 5.09 15.25 -31.75
N GLU A 109 6.19 15.13 -32.50
CA GLU A 109 7.44 14.55 -31.96
C GLU A 109 7.93 15.28 -30.69
N GLU A 110 7.75 16.60 -30.63
CA GLU A 110 8.16 17.40 -29.47
C GLU A 110 7.31 17.11 -28.22
N ALA A 111 5.99 17.02 -28.39
CA ALA A 111 5.07 16.69 -27.30
C ALA A 111 5.27 15.24 -26.80
N ALA A 112 5.55 14.31 -27.71
CA ALA A 112 5.86 12.93 -27.36
C ALA A 112 7.19 12.81 -26.58
N VAL A 113 8.18 13.64 -26.87
CA VAL A 113 9.43 13.70 -26.10
C VAL A 113 9.20 14.26 -24.70
N GLU A 114 8.39 15.31 -24.56
CA GLU A 114 8.07 15.89 -23.26
C GLU A 114 7.34 14.90 -22.37
N GLN A 115 6.24 14.33 -22.87
CA GLN A 115 5.42 13.36 -22.13
C GLN A 115 6.19 12.06 -21.85
N GLY A 116 6.94 11.55 -22.83
CA GLY A 116 7.73 10.33 -22.66
C GLY A 116 8.80 10.49 -21.58
N ALA A 117 9.47 11.64 -21.52
CA ALA A 117 10.49 11.93 -20.51
C ALA A 117 9.90 12.03 -19.09
N GLU A 118 8.70 12.59 -18.94
CA GLU A 118 7.99 12.66 -17.66
C GLU A 118 7.61 11.27 -17.16
N ILE A 119 6.99 10.45 -18.02
CA ILE A 119 6.61 9.07 -17.70
C ILE A 119 7.82 8.23 -17.29
N ILE A 120 8.95 8.35 -17.99
CA ILE A 120 10.18 7.60 -17.65
C ILE A 120 10.72 8.06 -16.29
N GLY A 121 10.74 9.37 -16.04
CA GLY A 121 11.21 9.93 -14.77
C GLY A 121 10.39 9.44 -13.58
N GLU A 122 9.07 9.43 -13.71
CA GLU A 122 8.18 8.90 -12.69
C GLU A 122 8.35 7.39 -12.52
N THR A 123 8.35 6.63 -13.62
CA THR A 123 8.50 5.17 -13.60
C THR A 123 9.80 4.75 -12.92
N PHE A 124 10.90 5.46 -13.18
CA PHE A 124 12.18 5.19 -12.54
C PHE A 124 12.11 5.36 -11.01
N LEU A 125 11.53 6.47 -10.54
CA LEU A 125 11.38 6.72 -9.10
C LEU A 125 10.47 5.68 -8.44
N PHE A 126 9.34 5.34 -9.08
CA PHE A 126 8.46 4.27 -8.60
C PHE A 126 9.18 2.92 -8.53
N ALA A 127 9.96 2.57 -9.56
CA ALA A 127 10.72 1.32 -9.56
C ALA A 127 11.75 1.26 -8.43
N VAL A 128 12.46 2.36 -8.16
CA VAL A 128 13.40 2.45 -7.02
C VAL A 128 12.68 2.31 -5.69
N ALA A 129 11.54 2.98 -5.51
CA ALA A 129 10.75 2.92 -4.29
C ALA A 129 10.21 1.51 -4.03
N VAL A 130 9.53 0.92 -5.03
CA VAL A 130 9.00 -0.45 -4.96
C VAL A 130 10.14 -1.46 -4.77
N GLY A 131 11.24 -1.30 -5.49
CA GLY A 131 12.42 -2.16 -5.36
C GLY A 131 13.03 -2.12 -3.96
N THR A 132 13.09 -0.93 -3.33
CA THR A 132 13.58 -0.78 -1.95
C THR A 132 12.68 -1.50 -0.96
N ILE A 133 11.37 -1.29 -1.05
CA ILE A 133 10.39 -1.95 -0.17
C ILE A 133 10.44 -3.48 -0.37
N ALA A 134 10.49 -3.95 -1.61
CA ALA A 134 10.59 -5.38 -1.91
C ALA A 134 11.90 -5.99 -1.38
N PHE A 135 13.00 -5.25 -1.48
CA PHE A 135 14.30 -5.67 -0.95
C PHE A 135 14.28 -5.76 0.59
N GLU A 136 13.71 -4.76 1.26
CA GLU A 136 13.54 -4.77 2.71
C GLU A 136 12.63 -5.91 3.15
N TYR A 137 11.51 -6.12 2.46
CA TYR A 137 10.60 -7.24 2.71
C TYR A 137 11.31 -8.59 2.59
N TYR A 138 12.07 -8.80 1.52
CA TYR A 138 12.86 -10.03 1.32
C TYR A 138 13.90 -10.22 2.44
N ARG A 139 14.54 -9.13 2.87
CA ARG A 139 15.51 -9.16 3.96
C ARG A 139 14.84 -9.43 5.32
N GLN A 140 13.66 -8.86 5.56
CA GLN A 140 12.88 -9.01 6.79
C GLN A 140 12.46 -10.47 6.98
N GLN A 141 11.93 -11.10 5.92
CA GLN A 141 11.53 -12.50 5.92
C GLN A 141 12.64 -13.45 6.44
N ARG A 142 13.90 -13.19 6.08
CA ARG A 142 15.04 -13.98 6.58
C ARG A 142 15.32 -13.78 8.07
N LYS A 143 15.02 -12.60 8.61
CA LYS A 143 15.16 -12.33 10.05
C LYS A 143 14.00 -12.92 10.84
N ASP A 144 12.78 -12.80 10.31
CA ASP A 144 11.57 -13.29 10.96
C ASP A 144 11.60 -14.81 11.10
N GLN A 145 12.03 -15.55 10.05
CA GLN A 145 12.24 -17.00 10.13
C GLN A 145 13.24 -17.42 11.23
N LYS A 146 14.26 -16.59 11.49
CA LYS A 146 15.23 -16.88 12.54
C LYS A 146 14.62 -16.67 13.92
N HIS A 147 13.86 -15.59 14.10
CA HIS A 147 13.17 -15.31 15.35
C HIS A 147 12.06 -16.33 15.66
N GLU A 148 11.28 -16.75 14.65
CA GLU A 148 10.27 -17.79 14.81
C GLU A 148 10.90 -19.14 15.20
N GLY A 149 12.07 -19.46 14.63
CA GLY A 149 12.84 -20.65 15.01
C GLY A 149 13.38 -20.59 16.44
N GLU A 150 13.87 -19.44 16.88
CA GLU A 150 14.34 -19.20 18.26
C GLU A 150 13.17 -19.31 19.27
N GLN A 151 12.01 -18.71 18.96
CA GLN A 151 10.82 -18.78 19.82
C GLN A 151 10.27 -20.21 19.91
N THR A 152 10.20 -20.92 18.79
CA THR A 152 9.73 -22.32 18.77
C THR A 152 10.65 -23.21 19.61
N SER A 153 11.97 -23.05 19.47
CA SER A 153 12.94 -23.79 20.27
C SER A 153 12.80 -23.52 21.77
N ALA A 154 12.58 -22.25 22.16
CA ALA A 154 12.37 -21.87 23.55
C ALA A 154 11.09 -22.47 24.15
N ILE A 155 9.99 -22.52 23.37
CA ILE A 155 8.74 -23.16 23.80
C ILE A 155 8.95 -24.66 23.98
N THR A 156 9.63 -25.33 23.05
CA THR A 156 9.93 -26.76 23.14
C THR A 156 10.79 -27.06 24.37
N GLU A 157 11.80 -26.25 24.66
CA GLU A 157 12.65 -26.43 25.84
C GLU A 157 11.85 -26.27 27.15
N LEU A 158 10.97 -25.27 27.22
CA LEU A 158 10.11 -25.08 28.40
C LEU A 158 9.15 -26.26 28.60
N GLN A 159 8.59 -26.81 27.52
CA GLN A 159 7.74 -28.00 27.59
C GLN A 159 8.51 -29.21 28.13
N GLN A 160 9.73 -29.44 27.65
CA GLN A 160 10.59 -30.52 28.15
C GLN A 160 10.91 -30.37 29.64
N ARG A 161 11.23 -29.15 30.09
CA ARG A 161 11.48 -28.87 31.52
C ARG A 161 10.23 -29.14 32.36
N VAL A 162 9.04 -28.77 31.89
CA VAL A 162 7.78 -29.04 32.60
C VAL A 162 7.53 -30.55 32.70
N GLU A 163 7.79 -31.30 31.63
CA GLU A 163 7.66 -32.77 31.62
C GLU A 163 8.63 -33.43 32.61
N GLU A 164 9.90 -33.01 32.61
CA GLU A 164 10.93 -33.50 33.52
C GLU A 164 10.59 -33.19 35.00
N LEU A 165 10.05 -32.01 35.27
CA LEU A 165 9.54 -31.66 36.60
C LEU A 165 8.37 -32.57 37.02
N GLY A 166 7.48 -32.90 36.09
CA GLY A 166 6.37 -33.84 36.32
C GLY A 166 6.87 -35.22 36.74
N ILE A 167 7.85 -35.77 36.02
CA ILE A 167 8.50 -37.04 36.36
C ILE A 167 9.15 -36.98 37.75
N THR A 168 9.86 -35.89 38.05
CA THR A 168 10.51 -35.70 39.35
C THR A 168 9.49 -35.66 40.49
N ILE A 169 8.34 -35.02 40.29
CA ILE A 169 7.24 -35.01 41.26
C ILE A 169 6.75 -36.43 41.49
N GLU A 170 6.48 -37.20 40.43
CA GLU A 170 6.03 -38.59 40.55
C GLU A 170 7.02 -39.48 41.31
N GLU A 171 8.32 -39.31 41.06
CA GLU A 171 9.38 -40.01 41.80
C GLU A 171 9.40 -39.64 43.28
N GLN A 172 9.26 -38.35 43.61
CA GLN A 172 9.20 -37.88 44.99
C GLN A 172 7.97 -38.46 45.70
N ASP A 173 6.84 -38.48 45.01
CA ASP A 173 5.59 -39.03 45.51
C ASP A 173 5.71 -40.53 45.81
N ALA A 174 6.40 -41.28 44.94
CA ALA A 174 6.71 -42.69 45.15
C ALA A 174 7.62 -42.90 46.37
N LYS A 175 8.68 -42.10 46.52
CA LYS A 175 9.58 -42.13 47.69
C LYS A 175 8.85 -41.82 48.99
N ILE A 176 7.94 -40.83 48.99
CA ILE A 176 7.12 -40.49 50.16
C ILE A 176 6.20 -41.65 50.55
N ARG A 177 5.56 -42.31 49.57
CA ARG A 177 4.72 -43.49 49.83
C ARG A 177 5.52 -44.65 50.44
N GLU A 178 6.73 -44.89 49.94
CA GLU A 178 7.62 -45.92 50.48
C GLU A 178 8.06 -45.60 51.92
N LEU A 179 8.48 -44.37 52.19
CA LEU A 179 8.84 -43.90 53.53
C LEU A 179 7.67 -44.04 54.51
N ASN A 180 6.46 -43.61 54.12
CA ASN A 180 5.26 -43.77 54.95
C ASN A 180 4.98 -45.25 55.26
N ARG A 181 5.18 -46.15 54.29
CA ARG A 181 5.02 -47.59 54.52
C ARG A 181 6.03 -48.13 55.54
N GLN A 182 7.28 -47.67 55.49
CA GLN A 182 8.31 -48.03 56.48
C GLN A 182 7.96 -47.50 57.87
N VAL A 183 7.50 -46.25 57.98
CA VAL A 183 7.08 -45.64 59.25
C VAL A 183 5.91 -46.41 59.87
N VAL A 184 4.88 -46.76 59.08
CA VAL A 184 3.73 -47.55 59.58
C VAL A 184 4.16 -48.95 60.03
N GLY A 185 5.10 -49.59 59.33
CA GLY A 185 5.64 -50.90 59.72
C GLY A 185 6.47 -50.89 61.01
N LEU A 186 6.99 -49.73 61.42
CA LEU A 186 7.78 -49.55 62.64
C LEU A 186 6.94 -49.15 63.87
N ILE A 187 5.65 -48.85 63.70
CA ILE A 187 4.73 -48.58 64.81
C ILE A 187 4.16 -49.94 65.27
N PRO A 188 4.58 -50.49 66.42
CA PRO A 188 3.96 -51.71 66.94
C PRO A 188 2.52 -51.41 67.32
N THR A 189 1.57 -52.01 66.61
CA THR A 189 0.16 -52.06 67.01
C THR A 189 0.07 -52.87 68.30
N LYS A 190 -0.18 -52.18 69.43
CA LYS A 190 -0.55 -52.80 70.70
C LYS A 190 -1.95 -53.41 70.63
#